data_AF-A0A202BY77-F1
#
_entry.id   AF-A0A202BY77-F1
#
_cell.length_a   1.000
_cell.length_b   1.000
_cell.length_c   1.000
_cell.angle_alpha   90.00
_cell.angle_beta   90.00
_cell.angle_gamma   90.00
#
_symmetry.space_group_name_H-M   'P 1'
#
loop_
_entity.id
_entity.type
_entity.pdbx_description
1 polymer ?
#
loop_
_entity_poly.entity_id
_entity_poly.type
_entity_poly.pdbx_seq_one_letter_code
_entity_poly.pdbx_strand_id
1 'polypeptide(L)'
;MENEIYDTLYYYSEDGEEGYDLTEVQLIGKTDENRVEKLKLLLQHKNPYISYQAMLILVAWAILEGFVQLDRFISEKWDEKHSFEPHRIYNEDNVYDVIVDALYISTFNGKEEQELYPYVKHFLNIYGDRFFESCLKDFLLKKDCEPLLKEIEEAMKSALRNKKYYQASQLFPVIVHYDKHRFEEYFEIFSSLLNDDKRIRYNIEEAEKIR
;
A
#
# COMPACT_ATOMS: atom_id res chain seq x y z
N MET A 1 7.58 5.26 -29.51
CA MET A 1 7.67 4.09 -28.62
C MET A 1 8.07 4.48 -27.21
N GLU A 2 9.29 4.96 -26.92
CA GLU A 2 9.62 5.39 -25.54
C GLU A 2 8.77 6.58 -25.07
N ASN A 3 8.65 7.64 -25.87
CA ASN A 3 7.80 8.80 -25.51
C ASN A 3 6.32 8.40 -25.31
N GLU A 4 5.79 7.49 -26.13
CA GLU A 4 4.39 7.01 -25.99
C GLU A 4 4.15 6.24 -24.69
N ILE A 5 5.18 5.56 -24.15
CA ILE A 5 5.09 4.91 -22.84
C ILE A 5 5.01 5.98 -21.75
N TYR A 6 5.87 6.99 -21.82
CA TYR A 6 5.87 8.08 -20.84
C TYR A 6 4.58 8.90 -20.88
N ASP A 7 4.05 9.22 -22.07
CA ASP A 7 2.76 9.91 -22.21
C ASP A 7 1.57 9.07 -21.72
N THR A 8 1.72 7.74 -21.69
CA THR A 8 0.69 6.83 -21.16
C THR A 8 0.75 6.74 -19.64
N LEU A 9 1.95 6.74 -19.06
CA LEU A 9 2.17 6.61 -17.62
C LEU A 9 2.11 7.94 -16.86
N TYR A 10 2.51 9.03 -17.51
CA TYR A 10 2.62 10.38 -16.97
C TYR A 10 1.84 11.35 -17.86
N TYR A 11 1.80 12.62 -17.48
CA TYR A 11 1.38 13.70 -18.36
C TYR A 11 2.34 14.85 -18.19
N TYR A 12 2.76 15.47 -19.28
CA TYR A 12 3.43 16.76 -19.25
C TYR A 12 2.91 17.58 -20.43
N SER A 13 2.56 18.84 -20.18
CA SER A 13 2.31 19.82 -21.25
C SER A 13 3.56 19.98 -22.12
N GLU A 14 3.39 20.37 -23.39
CA GLU A 14 4.51 20.52 -24.34
C GLU A 14 5.59 21.49 -23.83
N ASP A 15 5.19 22.50 -23.05
CA ASP A 15 6.09 23.51 -22.48
C ASP A 15 6.65 23.10 -21.10
N GLY A 16 6.21 21.98 -20.55
CA GLY A 16 6.66 21.44 -19.25
C GLY A 16 6.17 22.21 -18.02
N GLU A 17 5.25 23.16 -18.17
CA GLU A 17 4.71 23.97 -17.06
C GLU A 17 3.66 23.20 -16.23
N GLU A 18 2.91 22.32 -16.88
CA GLU A 18 2.01 21.36 -16.23
C GLU A 18 2.56 19.94 -16.38
N GLY A 19 2.58 19.18 -15.29
CA GLY A 19 2.99 17.79 -15.26
C GLY A 19 2.19 17.02 -14.22
N TYR A 20 1.81 15.78 -14.55
CA TYR A 20 1.28 14.80 -13.62
C TYR A 20 2.26 13.63 -13.51
N ASP A 21 2.80 13.46 -12.30
CA ASP A 21 3.53 12.26 -11.93
C ASP A 21 2.60 11.05 -11.77
N LEU A 22 3.16 9.89 -11.42
CA LEU A 22 2.40 8.64 -11.31
C LEU A 22 1.28 8.72 -10.26
N THR A 23 1.51 9.42 -9.16
CA THR A 23 0.52 9.60 -8.09
C THR A 23 -0.60 10.53 -8.56
N GLU A 24 -0.24 11.63 -9.21
CA GLU A 24 -1.21 12.58 -9.76
C GLU A 24 -2.09 11.94 -10.84
N VAL A 25 -1.50 11.09 -11.70
CA VAL A 25 -2.25 10.32 -12.70
C VAL A 25 -3.28 9.37 -12.07
N GLN A 26 -2.92 8.68 -10.99
CA GLN A 26 -3.84 7.80 -10.27
C GLN A 26 -5.06 8.54 -9.71
N LEU A 27 -4.92 9.83 -9.40
CA LEU A 27 -5.98 10.68 -8.86
C LEU A 27 -6.87 11.35 -9.93
N ILE A 28 -6.57 11.17 -11.23
CA ILE A 28 -7.39 11.73 -12.31
C ILE A 28 -8.76 11.02 -12.35
N GLY A 29 -9.79 11.69 -11.82
CA GLY A 29 -11.15 11.13 -11.72
C GLY A 29 -11.93 10.98 -13.04
N LYS A 30 -11.36 11.35 -14.19
CA LYS A 30 -11.94 11.07 -15.52
C LYS A 30 -10.98 10.23 -16.34
N THR A 31 -11.28 8.95 -16.47
CA THR A 31 -10.51 8.01 -17.27
C THR A 31 -10.71 8.28 -18.76
N ASP A 32 -9.62 8.46 -19.49
CA ASP A 32 -9.62 8.44 -20.96
C ASP A 32 -9.56 6.99 -21.44
N GLU A 33 -10.61 6.53 -22.14
CA GLU A 33 -10.70 5.16 -22.66
C GLU A 33 -9.49 4.80 -23.54
N ASN A 34 -8.96 5.74 -24.31
CA ASN A 34 -7.77 5.52 -25.14
C ASN A 34 -6.53 5.25 -24.27
N ARG A 35 -6.35 6.04 -23.21
CA ARG A 35 -5.27 5.83 -22.24
C ARG A 35 -5.41 4.50 -21.50
N VAL A 36 -6.63 4.09 -21.15
CA VAL A 36 -6.90 2.79 -20.52
C VAL A 36 -6.44 1.64 -21.43
N GLU A 37 -6.80 1.66 -22.72
CA GLU A 37 -6.37 0.60 -23.64
C GLU A 37 -4.85 0.57 -23.84
N LYS A 38 -4.18 1.73 -23.88
CA LYS A 38 -2.71 1.79 -23.89
C LYS A 38 -2.09 1.21 -22.62
N LEU A 39 -2.64 1.53 -21.44
CA LEU A 39 -2.18 0.97 -20.16
C LEU A 39 -2.32 -0.56 -20.14
N LYS A 40 -3.41 -1.12 -20.66
CA LYS A 40 -3.60 -2.58 -20.77
C LYS A 40 -2.50 -3.24 -21.62
N LEU A 41 -2.08 -2.58 -22.71
CA LEU A 41 -0.96 -3.07 -23.52
C LEU A 41 0.36 -3.05 -22.74
N LEU A 42 0.58 -2.03 -21.89
CA LEU A 42 1.78 -1.93 -21.05
C LEU A 42 1.88 -3.01 -19.98
N LEU A 43 0.78 -3.66 -19.58
CA LEU A 43 0.84 -4.80 -18.65
C LEU A 43 1.72 -5.95 -19.17
N GLN A 44 1.84 -6.10 -20.50
CA GLN A 44 2.66 -7.12 -21.16
C GLN A 44 4.06 -6.63 -21.55
N HIS A 45 4.49 -5.47 -21.03
CA HIS A 45 5.78 -4.90 -21.37
C HIS A 45 6.95 -5.77 -20.86
N LYS A 46 8.06 -5.81 -21.61
CA LYS A 46 9.24 -6.63 -21.27
C LYS A 46 9.97 -6.14 -20.03
N ASN A 47 9.90 -4.83 -19.76
CA ASN A 47 10.42 -4.24 -18.52
C ASN A 47 9.34 -4.37 -17.44
N PRO A 48 9.58 -5.17 -16.37
CA PRO A 48 8.59 -5.40 -15.32
C PRO A 48 8.21 -4.12 -14.58
N TYR A 49 9.11 -3.13 -14.49
CA TYR A 49 8.81 -1.86 -13.86
C TYR A 49 7.71 -1.09 -14.61
N ILE A 50 7.73 -1.11 -15.95
CA ILE A 50 6.67 -0.47 -16.76
C ILE A 50 5.34 -1.19 -16.57
N SER A 51 5.33 -2.53 -16.55
CA SER A 51 4.12 -3.30 -16.27
C SER A 51 3.56 -3.03 -14.87
N TYR A 52 4.44 -2.87 -13.88
CA TYR A 52 4.09 -2.50 -12.51
C TYR A 52 3.47 -1.09 -12.44
N GLN A 53 4.05 -0.08 -13.08
CA GLN A 53 3.49 1.27 -13.10
C GLN A 53 2.11 1.31 -13.79
N ALA A 54 1.94 0.59 -14.90
CA ALA A 54 0.63 0.48 -15.57
C ALA A 54 -0.41 -0.24 -14.69
N MET A 55 0.01 -1.28 -13.95
CA MET A 55 -0.84 -1.98 -12.98
C MET A 55 -1.34 -1.02 -11.89
N LEU A 56 -0.47 -0.21 -11.29
CA LEU A 56 -0.88 0.75 -10.24
C LEU A 56 -1.97 1.71 -10.72
N ILE A 57 -1.80 2.30 -11.91
CA ILE A 57 -2.79 3.21 -12.48
C ILE A 57 -4.13 2.50 -12.69
N LEU A 58 -4.11 1.30 -13.29
CA LEU A 58 -5.33 0.54 -13.56
C LEU A 58 -6.03 0.08 -12.28
N VAL A 59 -5.28 -0.31 -11.24
CA VAL A 59 -5.82 -0.62 -9.90
C VAL A 59 -6.48 0.61 -9.30
N ALA A 60 -5.78 1.75 -9.27
CA ALA A 60 -6.31 3.00 -8.73
C ALA A 60 -7.60 3.44 -9.44
N TRP A 61 -7.70 3.22 -10.74
CA TRP A 61 -8.90 3.53 -11.54
C TRP A 61 -9.98 2.44 -11.52
N ALA A 62 -9.87 1.46 -10.62
CA ALA A 62 -10.84 0.36 -10.47
C ALA A 62 -11.02 -0.51 -11.73
N ILE A 63 -10.01 -0.59 -12.62
CA ILE A 63 -10.05 -1.36 -13.87
C ILE A 63 -9.63 -2.82 -13.63
N LEU A 64 -10.46 -3.77 -14.07
CA LEU A 64 -10.29 -5.21 -13.82
C LEU A 64 -8.91 -5.75 -14.19
N GLU A 65 -8.38 -5.36 -15.34
CA GLU A 65 -7.08 -5.83 -15.82
C GLU A 65 -5.93 -5.44 -14.88
N GLY A 66 -6.05 -4.32 -14.14
CA GLY A 66 -5.11 -3.94 -13.09
C GLY A 66 -5.09 -4.95 -11.94
N PHE A 67 -6.27 -5.35 -11.47
CA PHE A 67 -6.39 -6.36 -10.39
C PHE A 67 -5.90 -7.75 -10.84
N VAL A 68 -6.18 -8.14 -12.08
CA VAL A 68 -5.65 -9.39 -12.66
C VAL A 68 -4.12 -9.36 -12.69
N GLN A 69 -3.52 -8.22 -13.02
CA GLN A 69 -2.06 -8.08 -12.97
C GLN A 69 -1.53 -8.06 -11.53
N LEU A 70 -2.27 -7.48 -10.57
CA LEU A 70 -1.91 -7.54 -9.15
C LEU A 70 -1.94 -8.96 -8.60
N ASP A 71 -2.94 -9.77 -8.97
CA ASP A 71 -2.99 -11.20 -8.62
C ASP A 71 -1.76 -11.95 -9.16
N ARG A 72 -1.33 -11.62 -10.39
CA ARG A 72 -0.09 -12.16 -10.99
C ARG A 72 1.16 -11.69 -10.25
N PHE A 73 1.25 -10.40 -9.93
CA PHE A 73 2.36 -9.84 -9.15
C PHE A 73 2.57 -10.62 -7.85
N ILE A 74 1.47 -10.88 -7.12
CA ILE A 74 1.47 -11.63 -5.86
C ILE A 74 1.80 -13.12 -6.08
N SER A 75 1.08 -13.80 -6.95
CA SER A 75 1.22 -15.25 -7.15
C SER A 75 2.58 -15.64 -7.73
N GLU A 76 3.16 -14.80 -8.58
CA GLU A 76 4.48 -14.99 -9.17
C GLU A 76 5.61 -14.36 -8.35
N LYS A 77 5.32 -13.75 -7.19
CA LYS A 77 6.32 -13.18 -6.26
C LYS A 77 7.27 -12.20 -6.95
N TRP A 78 6.72 -11.22 -7.64
CA TRP A 78 7.52 -10.24 -8.39
C TRP A 78 8.47 -9.46 -7.48
N ASP A 79 8.03 -9.16 -6.26
CA ASP A 79 8.81 -8.52 -5.18
C ASP A 79 10.10 -9.29 -4.82
N GLU A 80 10.13 -10.62 -5.00
CA GLU A 80 11.32 -11.44 -4.76
C GLU A 80 12.32 -11.42 -5.94
N LYS A 81 11.86 -11.01 -7.12
CA LYS A 81 12.64 -11.08 -8.37
C LYS A 81 13.25 -9.74 -8.75
N HIS A 82 12.56 -8.66 -8.41
CA HIS A 82 12.94 -7.30 -8.79
C HIS A 82 12.62 -6.33 -7.66
N SER A 83 13.41 -5.26 -7.55
CA SER A 83 13.04 -4.11 -6.75
C SER A 83 12.24 -3.13 -7.60
N PHE A 84 11.12 -2.65 -7.08
CA PHE A 84 10.21 -1.73 -7.77
C PHE A 84 10.24 -0.36 -7.11
N GLU A 85 10.16 -0.29 -5.78
CA GLU A 85 10.10 0.97 -5.04
C GLU A 85 11.19 0.99 -3.96
N PRO A 86 12.48 1.01 -4.36
CA PRO A 86 13.59 0.95 -3.40
C PRO A 86 13.54 2.13 -2.42
N HIS A 87 13.43 1.81 -1.14
CA HIS A 87 13.39 2.82 -0.09
C HIS A 87 14.77 3.48 0.06
N ARG A 88 14.79 4.81 -0.06
CA ARG A 88 16.02 5.62 -0.14
C ARG A 88 16.94 5.50 1.07
N ILE A 89 16.40 5.14 2.23
CA ILE A 89 17.13 5.16 3.52
C ILE A 89 17.34 3.76 4.09
N TYR A 90 16.43 2.82 3.84
CA TYR A 90 16.34 1.59 4.65
C TYR A 90 16.82 0.33 3.93
N ASN A 91 17.29 0.42 2.67
CA ASN A 91 17.66 -0.76 1.86
C ASN A 91 16.54 -1.83 1.88
N GLU A 92 15.30 -1.33 1.82
CA GLU A 92 14.05 -2.09 1.80
C GLU A 92 13.30 -1.69 0.52
N ASP A 93 12.20 -2.37 0.21
CA ASP A 93 11.35 -2.05 -0.94
C ASP A 93 9.94 -1.68 -0.46
N ASN A 94 9.46 -0.50 -0.83
CA ASN A 94 8.17 0.06 -0.43
C ASN A 94 7.02 -0.36 -1.35
N VAL A 95 7.24 -1.33 -2.23
CA VAL A 95 6.30 -1.74 -3.28
C VAL A 95 4.89 -2.01 -2.77
N TYR A 96 4.76 -2.64 -1.60
CA TYR A 96 3.45 -2.97 -1.04
C TYR A 96 2.74 -1.75 -0.45
N ASP A 97 3.46 -0.75 0.05
CA ASP A 97 2.86 0.49 0.53
C ASP A 97 2.25 1.28 -0.63
N VAL A 98 2.98 1.36 -1.75
CA VAL A 98 2.51 1.98 -3.00
C VAL A 98 1.31 1.23 -3.60
N ILE A 99 1.31 -0.10 -3.57
CA ILE A 99 0.15 -0.89 -4.00
C ILE A 99 -1.06 -0.63 -3.10
N VAL A 100 -0.88 -0.53 -1.78
CA VAL A 100 -1.97 -0.22 -0.86
C VAL A 100 -2.57 1.16 -1.16
N ASP A 101 -1.74 2.15 -1.49
CA ASP A 101 -2.24 3.48 -1.87
C ASP A 101 -3.11 3.40 -3.14
N ALA A 102 -2.69 2.65 -4.16
CA ALA A 102 -3.51 2.42 -5.35
C ALA A 102 -4.84 1.72 -5.00
N LEU A 103 -4.84 0.72 -4.11
CA LEU A 103 -6.08 0.09 -3.63
C LEU A 103 -6.96 1.08 -2.87
N TYR A 104 -6.38 1.95 -2.04
CA TYR A 104 -7.10 3.00 -1.34
C TYR A 104 -7.80 3.93 -2.33
N ILE A 105 -7.07 4.39 -3.36
CA ILE A 105 -7.61 5.26 -4.42
C ILE A 105 -8.77 4.56 -5.17
N SER A 106 -8.66 3.26 -5.42
CA SER A 106 -9.71 2.49 -6.12
C SER A 106 -11.08 2.57 -5.43
N THR A 107 -11.12 2.77 -4.12
CA THR A 107 -12.38 2.93 -3.38
C THR A 107 -13.11 4.22 -3.73
N PHE A 108 -12.41 5.28 -4.14
CA PHE A 108 -13.02 6.50 -4.66
C PHE A 108 -13.52 6.34 -6.10
N ASN A 109 -13.05 5.31 -6.80
CA ASN A 109 -13.41 4.99 -8.18
C ASN A 109 -14.41 3.82 -8.29
N GLY A 110 -15.13 3.53 -7.19
CA GLY A 110 -16.28 2.62 -7.20
C GLY A 110 -15.97 1.18 -6.80
N LYS A 111 -14.77 0.88 -6.27
CA LYS A 111 -14.53 -0.40 -5.59
C LYS A 111 -15.05 -0.40 -4.17
N GLU A 112 -15.79 -1.45 -3.83
CA GLU A 112 -16.24 -1.67 -2.47
C GLU A 112 -15.08 -2.19 -1.61
N GLU A 113 -15.05 -1.77 -0.34
CA GLU A 113 -13.96 -2.08 0.57
C GLU A 113 -13.80 -3.59 0.78
N GLN A 114 -14.92 -4.32 0.81
CA GLN A 114 -14.95 -5.78 0.98
C GLN A 114 -14.36 -6.51 -0.23
N GLU A 115 -14.40 -5.94 -1.43
CA GLU A 115 -13.73 -6.51 -2.61
C GLU A 115 -12.21 -6.49 -2.44
N LEU A 116 -11.67 -5.60 -1.61
CA LEU A 116 -10.24 -5.42 -1.41
C LEU A 116 -9.69 -6.32 -0.28
N TYR A 117 -10.56 -6.92 0.54
CA TYR A 117 -10.15 -7.76 1.68
C TYR A 117 -9.19 -8.89 1.32
N PRO A 118 -9.29 -9.59 0.17
CA PRO A 118 -8.31 -10.62 -0.20
C PRO A 118 -6.88 -10.06 -0.28
N TYR A 119 -6.71 -8.85 -0.82
CA TYR A 119 -5.41 -8.17 -0.91
C TYR A 119 -4.93 -7.72 0.47
N VAL A 120 -5.80 -7.09 1.25
CA VAL A 120 -5.47 -6.65 2.62
C VAL A 120 -5.06 -7.84 3.48
N LYS A 121 -5.78 -8.97 3.41
CA LYS A 121 -5.41 -10.21 4.11
C LYS A 121 -4.05 -10.74 3.68
N HIS A 122 -3.76 -10.71 2.38
CA HIS A 122 -2.44 -11.10 1.89
C HIS A 122 -1.33 -10.20 2.47
N PHE A 123 -1.53 -8.88 2.47
CA PHE A 123 -0.56 -7.92 3.01
C PHE A 123 -0.35 -8.09 4.50
N LEU A 124 -1.43 -8.30 5.27
CA LEU A 124 -1.34 -8.62 6.70
C LEU A 124 -0.55 -9.91 6.94
N ASN A 125 -0.73 -10.94 6.12
CA ASN A 125 -0.01 -12.20 6.24
C ASN A 125 1.51 -12.06 5.99
N ILE A 126 1.93 -11.19 5.07
CA ILE A 126 3.35 -10.94 4.77
C ILE A 126 3.94 -9.77 5.58
N TYR A 127 3.13 -9.09 6.39
CA TYR A 127 3.50 -7.86 7.09
C TYR A 127 4.71 -8.01 8.00
N GLY A 128 4.92 -9.19 8.60
CA GLY A 128 6.11 -9.42 9.42
C GLY A 128 7.41 -9.50 8.62
N ASP A 129 7.33 -9.93 7.36
CA ASP A 129 8.50 -10.29 6.53
C ASP A 129 8.86 -9.21 5.51
N ARG A 130 7.87 -8.44 5.05
CA ARG A 130 8.04 -7.36 4.07
C ARG A 130 8.03 -6.00 4.73
N PHE A 131 8.48 -5.00 3.97
CA PHE A 131 8.51 -3.61 4.43
C PHE A 131 7.20 -2.91 4.06
N PHE A 132 6.66 -2.18 5.04
CA PHE A 132 5.48 -1.34 4.92
C PHE A 132 5.75 -0.04 5.68
N GLU A 133 5.31 1.09 5.13
CA GLU A 133 5.55 2.40 5.73
C GLU A 133 4.34 2.95 6.44
N SER A 134 3.24 3.21 5.75
CA SER A 134 2.07 3.80 6.43
C SER A 134 0.78 3.64 5.67
N CYS A 135 0.80 3.42 4.36
CA CYS A 135 -0.42 3.29 3.57
C CYS A 135 -1.31 2.14 4.06
N LEU A 136 -0.74 1.02 4.54
CA LEU A 136 -1.55 -0.05 5.15
C LEU A 136 -2.21 0.38 6.46
N LYS A 137 -1.50 1.10 7.33
CA LYS A 137 -2.10 1.66 8.55
C LYS A 137 -3.23 2.62 8.19
N ASP A 138 -2.97 3.53 7.27
CA ASP A 138 -3.92 4.55 6.82
C ASP A 138 -5.16 3.94 6.19
N PHE A 139 -5.00 2.90 5.35
CA PHE A 139 -6.12 2.15 4.81
C PHE A 139 -6.97 1.55 5.94
N LEU A 140 -6.34 0.83 6.87
CA LEU A 140 -7.04 0.14 7.96
C LEU A 140 -7.73 1.08 8.95
N LEU A 141 -7.28 2.33 9.10
CA LEU A 141 -7.93 3.36 9.94
C LEU A 141 -9.06 4.09 9.24
N LYS A 142 -9.04 4.18 7.90
CA LYS A 142 -9.99 4.97 7.10
C LYS A 142 -11.10 4.12 6.47
N LYS A 143 -10.95 2.80 6.47
CA LYS A 143 -11.84 1.82 5.83
C LYS A 143 -12.39 0.87 6.87
N ASP A 144 -13.60 0.34 6.68
CA ASP A 144 -14.14 -0.66 7.57
C ASP A 144 -13.37 -1.97 7.38
N CYS A 145 -12.46 -2.25 8.32
CA CYS A 145 -11.65 -3.46 8.35
C CYS A 145 -11.81 -4.21 9.68
N GLU A 146 -12.88 -3.94 10.44
CA GLU A 146 -13.19 -4.67 11.68
C GLU A 146 -13.23 -6.20 11.47
N PRO A 147 -13.78 -6.74 10.36
CA PRO A 147 -13.76 -8.18 10.09
C PRO A 147 -12.36 -8.79 9.97
N LEU A 148 -11.32 -7.97 9.84
CA LEU A 148 -9.92 -8.36 9.71
C LEU A 148 -9.12 -8.19 11.02
N LEU A 149 -9.77 -7.82 12.14
CA LEU A 149 -9.09 -7.51 13.40
C LEU A 149 -8.13 -8.61 13.86
N LYS A 150 -8.53 -9.88 13.67
CA LYS A 150 -7.68 -11.02 14.02
C LYS A 150 -6.41 -11.06 13.16
N GLU A 151 -6.55 -10.93 11.84
CA GLU A 151 -5.43 -10.88 10.90
C GLU A 151 -4.51 -9.67 11.19
N ILE A 152 -5.07 -8.52 11.58
CA ILE A 152 -4.30 -7.32 11.99
C ILE A 152 -3.48 -7.62 13.25
N GLU A 153 -4.08 -8.24 14.26
CA GLU A 153 -3.39 -8.61 15.49
C GLU A 153 -2.26 -9.64 15.23
N GLU A 154 -2.50 -10.61 14.34
CA GLU A 154 -1.51 -11.60 13.93
C GLU A 154 -0.34 -10.96 13.15
N ALA A 155 -0.62 -10.03 12.24
CA ALA A 155 0.37 -9.26 11.49
C ALA A 155 1.29 -8.46 12.41
N MET A 156 0.71 -7.76 13.39
CA MET A 156 1.47 -7.00 14.39
C MET A 156 2.40 -7.92 15.20
N LYS A 157 1.87 -9.04 15.69
CA LYS A 157 2.65 -10.04 16.43
C LYS A 157 3.76 -10.64 15.55
N SER A 158 3.52 -10.82 14.26
CA SER A 158 4.54 -11.28 13.31
C SER A 158 5.68 -10.27 13.16
N ALA A 159 5.36 -8.99 12.95
CA ALA A 159 6.35 -7.92 12.88
C ALA A 159 7.17 -7.79 14.18
N LEU A 160 6.54 -7.94 15.36
CA LEU A 160 7.25 -7.98 16.65
C LEU A 160 8.26 -9.13 16.72
N ARG A 161 7.85 -10.36 16.33
CA ARG A 161 8.75 -11.53 16.33
C ARG A 161 9.95 -11.33 15.39
N ASN A 162 9.74 -10.67 14.26
CA ASN A 162 10.78 -10.36 13.28
C ASN A 162 11.58 -9.09 13.63
N LYS A 163 11.38 -8.51 14.82
CA LYS A 163 12.06 -7.30 15.31
C LYS A 163 11.85 -6.06 14.43
N LYS A 164 10.78 -6.02 13.64
CA LYS A 164 10.34 -4.83 12.90
C LYS A 164 9.49 -3.95 13.83
N TYR A 165 10.08 -3.46 14.92
CA TYR A 165 9.34 -2.84 16.04
C TYR A 165 8.54 -1.60 15.65
N TYR A 166 9.13 -0.71 14.85
CA TYR A 166 8.40 0.46 14.35
C TYR A 166 7.21 0.06 13.48
N GLN A 167 7.41 -0.84 12.51
CA GLN A 167 6.33 -1.33 11.65
C GLN A 167 5.24 -2.01 12.48
N ALA A 168 5.60 -2.89 13.42
CA ALA A 168 4.64 -3.47 14.35
C ALA A 168 3.82 -2.40 15.09
N SER A 169 4.46 -1.33 15.57
CA SER A 169 3.79 -0.25 16.29
C SER A 169 2.77 0.51 15.44
N GLN A 170 2.84 0.45 14.11
CA GLN A 170 1.86 1.11 13.24
C GLN A 170 0.48 0.45 13.33
N LEU A 171 0.40 -0.84 13.63
CA LEU A 171 -0.87 -1.54 13.82
C LEU A 171 -1.47 -1.35 15.23
N PHE A 172 -0.73 -0.74 16.16
CA PHE A 172 -1.24 -0.43 17.50
C PHE A 172 -2.46 0.51 17.48
N PRO A 173 -2.40 1.71 16.86
CA PRO A 173 -3.57 2.58 16.77
C PRO A 173 -4.73 1.93 15.99
N VAL A 174 -4.43 1.07 15.01
CA VAL A 174 -5.46 0.31 14.27
C VAL A 174 -6.21 -0.65 15.19
N ILE A 175 -5.50 -1.42 16.01
CA ILE A 175 -6.14 -2.33 16.96
C ILE A 175 -6.97 -1.56 17.98
N VAL A 176 -6.47 -0.44 18.49
CA VAL A 176 -7.21 0.40 19.45
C VAL A 176 -8.45 1.05 18.82
N HIS A 177 -8.40 1.36 17.52
CA HIS A 177 -9.54 1.85 16.76
C HIS A 177 -10.72 0.86 16.76
N TYR A 178 -10.45 -0.43 16.61
CA TYR A 178 -11.48 -1.47 16.60
C TYR A 178 -11.79 -2.07 17.98
N ASP A 179 -10.80 -2.19 18.86
CA ASP A 179 -10.93 -2.77 20.20
C ASP A 179 -10.15 -1.94 21.23
N LYS A 180 -10.82 -0.94 21.80
CA LYS A 180 -10.26 -0.01 22.80
C LYS A 180 -9.73 -0.70 24.05
N HIS A 181 -10.20 -1.91 24.39
CA HIS A 181 -9.76 -2.63 25.57
C HIS A 181 -8.32 -3.13 25.45
N ARG A 182 -7.79 -3.23 24.23
CA ARG A 182 -6.42 -3.65 23.94
C ARG A 182 -5.37 -2.56 24.17
N PHE A 183 -5.79 -1.33 24.50
CA PHE A 183 -4.87 -0.22 24.68
C PHE A 183 -3.80 -0.53 25.73
N GLU A 184 -4.21 -0.90 26.95
CA GLU A 184 -3.26 -1.12 28.05
C GLU A 184 -2.32 -2.31 27.76
N GLU A 185 -2.84 -3.38 27.13
CA GLU A 185 -2.05 -4.57 26.72
C GLU A 185 -0.88 -4.16 25.81
N TYR A 186 -1.17 -3.40 24.76
CA TYR A 186 -0.15 -3.04 23.77
C TYR A 186 0.65 -1.80 24.14
N PHE A 187 0.12 -0.91 24.97
CA PHE A 187 0.84 0.23 25.51
C PHE A 187 2.08 -0.21 26.29
N GLU A 188 1.96 -1.22 27.16
CA GLU A 188 3.09 -1.74 27.93
C GLU A 188 4.17 -2.34 27.01
N ILE A 189 3.75 -3.13 26.00
CA ILE A 189 4.64 -3.74 25.02
C ILE A 189 5.42 -2.67 24.26
N PHE A 190 4.74 -1.69 23.64
CA PHE A 190 5.41 -0.70 22.81
C PHE A 190 6.18 0.35 23.62
N SER A 191 5.74 0.67 24.83
CA SER A 191 6.49 1.55 25.73
C SER A 191 7.84 0.95 26.10
N SER A 192 7.91 -0.37 26.28
CA SER A 192 9.18 -1.06 26.57
C SER A 192 10.18 -1.01 25.40
N LEU A 193 9.69 -0.84 24.16
CA LEU A 193 10.49 -0.82 22.93
C LEU A 193 10.94 0.59 22.50
N LEU A 194 10.57 1.65 23.23
CA LEU A 194 10.91 3.04 22.90
C LEU A 194 12.43 3.31 22.88
N ASN A 195 13.20 2.52 23.63
CA ASN A 195 14.66 2.61 23.64
C ASN A 195 15.28 1.96 22.39
N ASP A 196 14.62 0.97 21.81
CA ASP A 196 15.05 0.29 20.58
C ASP A 196 14.67 1.11 19.34
N ASP A 197 13.48 1.72 19.34
CA ASP A 197 13.04 2.59 18.24
C ASP A 197 12.16 3.75 18.74
N LYS A 198 12.72 4.97 18.68
CA LYS A 198 12.02 6.19 19.14
C LYS A 198 10.81 6.55 18.30
N ARG A 199 10.71 6.06 17.06
CA ARG A 199 9.59 6.35 16.15
C ARG A 199 8.28 5.74 16.64
N ILE A 200 8.36 4.68 17.45
CA ILE A 200 7.20 4.03 18.10
C ILE A 200 6.35 5.03 18.89
N ARG A 201 6.98 6.06 19.47
CA ARG A 201 6.29 7.11 20.24
C ARG A 201 5.14 7.73 19.47
N TYR A 202 5.32 7.98 18.18
CA TYR A 202 4.28 8.57 17.33
C TYR A 202 3.02 7.70 17.31
N ASN A 203 3.17 6.39 17.16
CA ASN A 203 2.03 5.47 17.10
C ASN A 203 1.38 5.23 18.47
N ILE A 204 2.14 5.34 19.57
CA ILE A 204 1.58 5.37 20.93
C ILE A 204 0.70 6.60 21.12
N GLU A 205 1.21 7.79 20.79
CA GLU A 205 0.47 9.06 20.89
C GLU A 205 -0.77 9.07 19.99
N GLU A 206 -0.72 8.39 18.84
CA GLU A 206 -1.88 8.21 17.97
C GLU A 206 -2.93 7.29 18.60
N ALA A 207 -2.52 6.14 19.16
CA ALA A 207 -3.42 5.22 19.88
C ALA A 207 -4.07 5.88 21.10
N GLU A 208 -3.33 6.72 21.85
CA GLU A 208 -3.85 7.49 22.99
C GLU A 208 -4.98 8.45 22.60
N LYS A 209 -4.93 9.03 21.39
CA LYS A 209 -5.99 9.94 20.89
C LYS A 209 -7.25 9.20 20.47
N ILE A 210 -7.16 7.90 20.16
CA ILE A 210 -8.28 7.07 19.69
C ILE A 210 -9.06 6.45 20.87
N ARG A 211 -8.36 6.15 21.96
CA ARG A 211 -8.93 5.63 23.22
C ARG A 211 -10.15 6.43 23.67
#